data_AF-A0A9E4ISW3-F1
#
_entry.id   AF-A0A9E4ISW3-F1
#
_cell.length_a   1.000
_cell.length_b   1.000
_cell.length_c   1.000
_cell.angle_alpha   90.00
_cell.angle_beta   90.00
_cell.angle_gamma   90.00
#
_symmetry.space_group_name_H-M   'P 1'
#
loop_
_entity.id
_entity.type
_entity.pdbx_description
1 polymer ?
#
loop_
_entity_poly.entity_id
_entity_poly.type
_entity_poly.pdbx_seq_one_letter_code
_entity_poly.pdbx_strand_id
1 'polypeptide(L)'
;MLLTLANVNNGLTARRQSLVNQLDTAEQRLNGARAELTDVDDRFTRTRERVAAIGQSSAVGLLLQRHRGGLPDDLQRYRDEGRALDQRTRELDEQRLLLADTETRATELLAGSGAAGEEADEQVAASVRGMLETQRTYLGFLFDDQTRYFDILVQLGTTYGELHGTAEAFLRFIAQYR
;
A
#
# COMPACT_ATOMS: atom_id res chain seq x y z
N MET A 1 -2.05 30.94 -13.81
CA MET A 1 -1.44 29.75 -14.42
C MET A 1 -0.28 29.20 -13.58
N LEU A 2 0.87 29.88 -13.46
CA LEU A 2 2.03 29.37 -12.70
C LEU A 2 1.72 29.09 -11.21
N LEU A 3 0.98 29.99 -10.54
CA LEU A 3 0.51 29.76 -9.16
C LEU A 3 -0.38 28.51 -9.04
N THR A 4 -1.18 28.23 -10.07
CA THR A 4 -2.05 27.04 -10.11
C THR A 4 -1.20 25.77 -10.22
N LEU A 5 -0.19 25.74 -11.10
CA LEU A 5 0.74 24.62 -11.24
C LEU A 5 1.57 24.39 -9.97
N ALA A 6 2.06 25.47 -9.35
CA ALA A 6 2.76 25.39 -8.08
C ALA A 6 1.89 24.79 -6.96
N ASN A 7 0.61 25.20 -6.88
CA ASN A 7 -0.34 24.64 -5.92
C ASN A 7 -0.62 23.15 -6.18
N VAL A 8 -0.74 22.74 -7.43
CA VAL A 8 -0.89 21.32 -7.80
C VAL A 8 0.33 20.52 -7.35
N ASN A 9 1.54 21.01 -7.64
CA ASN A 9 2.78 20.35 -7.24
C ASN A 9 2.88 20.21 -5.71
N ASN A 10 2.56 21.27 -4.97
CA ASN A 10 2.51 21.21 -3.50
C ASN A 10 1.50 20.18 -2.99
N GLY A 11 0.33 20.10 -3.62
CA GLY A 11 -0.69 19.09 -3.30
C GLY A 11 -0.19 17.66 -3.54
N LEU A 12 0.54 17.42 -4.63
CA LEU A 12 1.15 16.12 -4.93
C LEU A 12 2.22 15.75 -3.90
N THR A 13 3.07 16.71 -3.50
CA THR A 13 4.07 16.49 -2.45
C THR A 13 3.42 16.12 -1.10
N ALA A 14 2.37 16.85 -0.70
CA ALA A 14 1.65 16.55 0.54
C ALA A 14 0.99 15.16 0.49
N ARG A 15 0.37 14.81 -0.65
CA ARG A 15 -0.21 13.47 -0.85
C ARG A 15 0.84 12.37 -0.76
N ARG A 16 2.03 12.62 -1.33
CA ARG A 16 3.14 11.67 -1.27
C ARG A 16 3.61 11.45 0.16
N GLN A 17 3.78 12.52 0.93
CA GLN A 17 4.19 12.40 2.33
C GLN A 17 3.20 11.57 3.15
N SER A 18 1.90 11.78 2.93
CA SER A 18 0.86 10.96 3.58
C SER A 18 0.97 9.48 3.17
N LEU A 19 1.24 9.20 1.90
CA LEU A 19 1.35 7.83 1.39
C LEU A 19 2.60 7.10 1.91
N VAL A 20 3.73 7.80 2.02
CA VAL A 20 4.95 7.27 2.63
C VAL A 20 4.70 6.85 4.08
N ASN A 21 3.99 7.66 4.87
CA ASN A 21 3.65 7.29 6.24
C ASN A 21 2.71 6.07 6.31
N GLN A 22 1.79 5.94 5.35
CA GLN A 22 0.91 4.77 5.24
C GLN A 22 1.71 3.51 4.86
N LEU A 23 2.65 3.63 3.92
CA LEU A 23 3.59 2.57 3.54
C LEU A 23 4.36 2.07 4.76
N ASP A 24 5.02 2.96 5.49
CA ASP A 24 5.81 2.59 6.68
C ASP A 24 4.97 1.82 7.72
N THR A 25 3.74 2.29 7.95
CA THR A 25 2.81 1.63 8.87
C THR A 25 2.40 0.25 8.37
N ALA A 26 2.13 0.11 7.07
CA ALA A 26 1.73 -1.15 6.47
C ALA A 26 2.87 -2.16 6.43
N GLU A 27 4.10 -1.72 6.17
CA GLU A 27 5.30 -2.57 6.23
C GLU A 27 5.56 -3.10 7.63
N GLN A 28 5.43 -2.24 8.65
CA GLN A 28 5.55 -2.66 10.04
C GLN A 28 4.51 -3.73 10.39
N ARG A 29 3.26 -3.55 9.95
CA ARG A 29 2.20 -4.55 10.14
C ARG A 29 2.52 -5.86 9.42
N LEU A 30 3.00 -5.79 8.18
CA LEU A 30 3.33 -6.98 7.40
C LEU A 30 4.44 -7.79 8.06
N ASN A 31 5.47 -7.10 8.54
CA ASN A 31 6.56 -7.74 9.28
C ASN A 31 6.07 -8.37 10.59
N GLY A 32 5.18 -7.69 11.32
CA GLY A 32 4.54 -8.23 12.51
C GLY A 32 3.71 -9.50 12.23
N ALA A 33 2.86 -9.45 11.21
CA ALA A 33 2.01 -10.58 10.81
C ALA A 33 2.86 -11.79 10.35
N ARG A 34 3.94 -11.56 9.62
CA ARG A 34 4.90 -12.62 9.23
C ARG A 34 5.58 -13.25 10.44
N ALA A 35 6.05 -12.43 11.38
CA ALA A 35 6.67 -12.94 12.60
C ALA A 35 5.68 -13.78 13.43
N GLU A 36 4.43 -13.35 13.52
CA GLU A 36 3.37 -14.10 14.20
C GLU A 36 3.07 -15.43 13.49
N LEU A 37 2.98 -15.43 12.16
CA LEU A 37 2.78 -16.65 11.37
C LEU A 37 3.89 -17.67 11.64
N THR A 38 5.15 -17.23 11.61
CA THR A 38 6.29 -18.09 11.93
C THR A 38 6.21 -18.66 13.35
N ASP A 39 5.90 -17.84 14.36
CA ASP A 39 5.77 -18.31 15.75
C ASP A 39 4.62 -19.32 15.92
N VAL A 40 3.48 -19.10 15.27
CA VAL A 40 2.35 -20.04 15.31
C VAL A 40 2.71 -21.36 14.63
N ASP A 41 3.37 -21.32 13.47
CA ASP A 41 3.79 -22.52 12.74
C ASP A 41 4.83 -23.34 13.53
N ASP A 42 5.84 -22.67 14.10
CA ASP A 42 6.85 -23.30 14.96
C ASP A 42 6.21 -23.98 16.18
N ARG A 43 5.26 -23.30 16.84
CA ARG A 43 4.52 -23.86 17.98
C ARG A 43 3.67 -25.05 17.56
N PHE A 44 3.04 -24.99 16.38
CA PHE A 44 2.25 -26.08 15.87
C PHE A 44 3.11 -27.32 15.63
N THR A 45 4.23 -27.14 14.91
CA THR A 45 5.19 -28.19 14.62
C THR A 45 5.71 -28.85 15.90
N ARG A 46 6.20 -28.07 16.87
CA ARG A 46 6.69 -28.60 18.15
C ARG A 46 5.60 -29.33 18.94
N THR A 47 4.36 -28.86 18.87
CA THR A 47 3.26 -29.52 19.57
C THR A 47 2.90 -30.85 18.92
N ARG A 48 2.89 -30.92 17.58
CA ARG A 48 2.70 -32.18 16.85
C ARG A 48 3.78 -33.20 17.21
N GLU A 49 5.04 -32.78 17.22
CA GLU A 49 6.17 -33.64 17.62
C GLU A 49 6.02 -34.14 19.06
N ARG A 50 5.66 -33.25 19.99
CA ARG A 50 5.47 -33.63 21.40
C ARG A 50 4.29 -34.59 21.60
N VAL A 51 3.17 -34.37 20.92
CA VAL A 51 2.02 -35.29 20.98
C VAL A 51 2.40 -36.66 20.42
N ALA A 52 3.16 -36.71 19.33
CA ALA A 52 3.66 -37.96 18.76
C ALA A 52 4.63 -38.71 19.70
N ALA A 53 5.42 -37.98 20.49
CA ALA A 53 6.42 -38.56 21.37
C ALA A 53 5.90 -39.00 22.76
N ILE A 54 4.97 -38.25 23.38
CA ILE A 54 4.70 -38.37 24.82
C ILE A 54 3.21 -38.27 25.23
N GLY A 55 2.29 -37.94 24.31
CA GLY A 55 0.90 -37.63 24.67
C GLY A 55 0.69 -36.20 25.26
N GLN A 56 -0.56 -35.75 25.35
CA GLN A 56 -0.99 -34.33 25.46
C GLN A 56 -0.48 -33.51 26.67
N SER A 57 -0.39 -32.18 26.48
CA SER A 57 -0.35 -31.16 27.55
C SER A 57 -1.44 -30.09 27.33
N SER A 58 -2.22 -29.79 28.37
CA SER A 58 -3.43 -28.94 28.32
C SER A 58 -3.16 -27.43 28.14
N ALA A 59 -1.92 -26.97 28.30
CA ALA A 59 -1.56 -25.55 28.29
C ALA A 59 -1.66 -24.88 26.91
N VAL A 60 -1.62 -25.64 25.82
CA VAL A 60 -1.59 -25.11 24.44
C VAL A 60 -2.95 -24.54 24.00
N GLY A 61 -4.06 -25.09 24.49
CA GLY A 61 -5.41 -24.69 24.07
C GLY A 61 -5.80 -23.27 24.48
N LEU A 62 -5.30 -22.76 25.62
CA LEU A 62 -5.68 -21.45 26.16
C LEU A 62 -5.06 -20.28 25.38
N LEU A 63 -3.84 -20.47 24.87
CA LEU A 63 -3.11 -19.47 24.07
C LEU A 63 -3.81 -19.25 22.70
N LEU A 64 -4.28 -20.33 22.08
CA LEU A 64 -4.97 -20.29 20.78
C LEU A 64 -6.37 -19.67 20.84
N GLN A 65 -7.10 -19.89 21.94
CA GLN A 65 -8.39 -19.23 22.16
C GLN A 65 -8.24 -17.71 22.26
N ARG A 66 -7.08 -17.24 22.75
CA ARG A 66 -6.70 -15.82 22.77
C ARG A 66 -6.38 -15.27 21.37
N HIS A 67 -5.70 -16.04 20.52
CA HIS A 67 -5.46 -15.66 19.13
C HIS A 67 -6.76 -15.61 18.31
N ARG A 68 -7.70 -16.56 18.51
CA ARG A 68 -9.02 -16.50 17.88
C ARG A 68 -9.82 -15.25 18.27
N GLY A 69 -9.66 -14.77 19.51
CA GLY A 69 -10.29 -13.53 19.96
C GLY A 69 -9.55 -12.25 19.53
N GLY A 70 -8.34 -12.36 18.98
CA GLY A 70 -7.48 -11.23 18.61
C GLY A 70 -7.30 -11.01 17.10
N LEU A 71 -7.71 -11.96 16.26
CA LEU A 71 -7.65 -11.83 14.80
C LEU A 71 -8.88 -11.05 14.31
N PRO A 72 -8.74 -9.77 13.91
CA PRO A 72 -9.87 -8.97 13.47
C PRO A 72 -10.32 -9.39 12.07
N ASP A 73 -11.46 -8.86 11.62
CA ASP A 73 -11.99 -8.91 10.23
C ASP A 73 -11.07 -8.24 9.17
N ASP A 74 -9.76 -8.14 9.46
CA ASP A 74 -8.78 -7.37 8.72
C ASP A 74 -8.59 -7.87 7.27
N LEU A 75 -8.88 -9.15 7.01
CA LEU A 75 -8.88 -9.72 5.66
C LEU A 75 -9.84 -8.99 4.71
N GLN A 76 -11.07 -8.75 5.16
CA GLN A 76 -12.07 -8.06 4.35
C GLN A 76 -11.70 -6.59 4.18
N ARG A 77 -11.20 -5.97 5.25
CA ARG A 77 -10.68 -4.61 5.24
C ARG A 77 -9.56 -4.42 4.21
N TYR A 78 -8.55 -5.29 4.19
CA TYR A 78 -7.44 -5.17 3.23
C TYR A 78 -7.90 -5.35 1.78
N ARG A 79 -8.90 -6.21 1.54
CA ARG A 79 -9.50 -6.35 0.21
C ARG A 79 -10.23 -5.09 -0.22
N ASP A 80 -11.04 -4.51 0.64
CA ASP A 80 -11.82 -3.31 0.34
C ASP A 80 -10.89 -2.09 0.15
N GLU A 81 -9.87 -1.98 0.99
CA GLU A 81 -8.82 -0.96 0.86
C GLU A 81 -8.00 -1.14 -0.42
N GLY A 82 -7.66 -2.39 -0.77
CA GLY A 82 -6.97 -2.72 -2.03
C GLY A 82 -7.77 -2.34 -3.27
N ARG A 83 -9.10 -2.56 -3.28
CA ARG A 83 -9.97 -2.13 -4.40
C ARG A 83 -10.01 -0.62 -4.56
N ALA A 84 -10.11 0.11 -3.45
CA ALA A 84 -10.10 1.58 -3.47
C ALA A 84 -8.75 2.12 -3.95
N LEU A 85 -7.65 1.46 -3.62
CA LEU A 85 -6.31 1.80 -4.09
C LEU A 85 -6.14 1.52 -5.58
N ASP A 86 -6.58 0.36 -6.07
CA ASP A 86 -6.53 0.01 -7.49
C ASP A 86 -7.24 1.07 -8.36
N GLN A 87 -8.40 1.56 -7.93
CA GLN A 87 -9.07 2.69 -8.61
C GLN A 87 -8.19 3.96 -8.62
N ARG A 88 -7.61 4.35 -7.47
CA ARG A 88 -6.77 5.54 -7.37
C ARG A 88 -5.49 5.43 -8.20
N THR A 89 -4.92 4.23 -8.31
CA THR A 89 -3.73 3.96 -9.13
C THR A 89 -4.04 4.17 -10.60
N ARG A 90 -5.22 3.72 -11.08
CA ARG A 90 -5.67 4.00 -12.46
C ARG A 90 -5.85 5.48 -12.73
N GLU A 91 -6.48 6.21 -11.79
CA GLU A 91 -6.65 7.66 -11.91
C GLU A 91 -5.29 8.40 -11.98
N LEU A 92 -4.28 7.95 -11.23
CA LEU A 92 -2.92 8.50 -11.30
C LEU A 92 -2.22 8.15 -12.62
N ASP A 93 -2.43 6.94 -13.13
CA ASP A 93 -1.87 6.52 -14.41
C ASP A 93 -2.44 7.34 -15.56
N GLU A 94 -3.76 7.56 -15.58
CA GLU A 94 -4.42 8.46 -16.52
C GLU A 94 -3.83 9.88 -16.45
N GLN A 95 -3.62 10.42 -15.25
CA GLN A 95 -2.99 11.73 -15.07
C GLN A 95 -1.53 11.76 -15.56
N ARG A 96 -0.77 10.68 -15.37
CA ARG A 96 0.60 10.55 -15.93
C ARG A 96 0.57 10.54 -17.45
N LEU A 97 -0.36 9.79 -18.05
CA LEU A 97 -0.50 9.68 -19.50
C LEU A 97 -0.89 11.01 -20.13
N LEU A 98 -1.76 11.80 -19.49
CA LEU A 98 -2.10 13.16 -19.93
C LEU A 98 -0.92 14.13 -19.91
N LEU A 99 0.13 13.84 -19.12
CA LEU A 99 1.35 14.62 -19.03
C LEU A 99 2.54 13.94 -19.74
N ALA A 100 2.28 12.92 -20.56
CA ALA A 100 3.33 12.25 -21.33
C ALA A 100 3.94 13.18 -22.40
N ASP A 101 3.13 14.11 -22.94
CA ASP A 101 3.58 15.17 -23.84
C ASP A 101 3.53 16.53 -23.16
N THR A 102 4.59 16.80 -22.39
CA THR A 102 4.76 18.03 -21.61
C THR A 102 4.80 19.27 -22.51
N GLU A 103 5.31 19.16 -23.75
CA GLU A 103 5.46 20.27 -24.69
C GLU A 103 4.11 20.69 -25.27
N THR A 104 3.33 19.73 -25.81
CA THR A 104 1.97 20.01 -26.29
C THR A 104 1.13 20.65 -25.18
N ARG A 105 1.26 20.14 -23.94
CA ARG A 105 0.51 20.70 -22.82
C ARG A 105 0.96 22.09 -22.40
N ALA A 106 2.27 22.37 -22.46
CA ALA A 106 2.80 23.70 -22.19
C ALA A 106 2.28 24.70 -23.24
N THR A 107 2.29 24.34 -24.52
CA THR A 107 1.76 25.16 -25.62
C THR A 107 0.27 25.47 -25.43
N GLU A 108 -0.56 24.48 -25.09
CA GLU A 108 -1.99 24.69 -24.82
C GLU A 108 -2.24 25.67 -23.67
N LEU A 109 -1.50 25.51 -22.57
CA LEU A 109 -1.63 26.36 -21.38
C LEU A 109 -1.20 27.81 -21.67
N LEU A 110 -0.12 27.99 -22.43
CA LEU A 110 0.37 29.30 -22.85
C LEU A 110 -0.61 29.96 -23.83
N ALA A 111 -1.11 29.23 -24.83
CA ALA A 111 -2.08 29.74 -25.80
C ALA A 111 -3.40 30.19 -25.13
N GLY A 112 -3.85 29.48 -24.10
CA GLY A 112 -5.03 29.85 -23.31
C GLY A 112 -4.82 31.04 -22.36
N SER A 113 -3.58 31.47 -22.12
CA SER A 113 -3.24 32.55 -21.18
C SER A 113 -3.13 33.93 -21.82
N GLY A 114 -3.13 34.02 -23.15
CA GLY A 114 -3.12 35.29 -23.90
C GLY A 114 -1.85 36.13 -23.70
N ALA A 115 -0.75 35.53 -23.26
CA ALA A 115 0.53 36.21 -23.16
C ALA A 115 1.03 36.58 -24.57
N ALA A 116 1.22 37.88 -24.81
CA ALA A 116 1.66 38.44 -26.07
C ALA A 116 2.92 39.25 -25.81
N GLY A 117 4.08 38.63 -25.98
CA GLY A 117 5.39 39.29 -25.97
C GLY A 117 6.55 38.30 -26.07
N GLU A 118 7.23 38.25 -27.22
CA GLU A 118 8.17 37.17 -27.61
C GLU A 118 9.25 36.81 -26.57
N GLU A 119 9.80 37.77 -25.81
CA GLU A 119 10.84 37.48 -24.79
C GLU A 119 10.27 37.14 -23.41
N ALA A 120 9.14 37.74 -23.02
CA ALA A 120 8.43 37.36 -21.79
C ALA A 120 7.78 35.96 -21.93
N ASP A 121 7.42 35.60 -23.17
CA ASP A 121 6.82 34.32 -23.51
C ASP A 121 7.79 33.14 -23.31
N GLU A 122 9.08 33.26 -23.65
CA GLU A 122 10.01 32.12 -23.51
C GLU A 122 10.38 31.83 -22.05
N GLN A 123 10.59 32.86 -21.21
CA GLN A 123 10.88 32.64 -19.79
C GLN A 123 9.67 32.05 -19.05
N VAL A 124 8.47 32.50 -19.40
CA VAL A 124 7.22 31.93 -18.86
C VAL A 124 7.01 30.51 -19.39
N ALA A 125 7.29 30.25 -20.67
CA ALA A 125 7.20 28.91 -21.25
C ALA A 125 8.17 27.92 -20.59
N ALA A 126 9.44 28.29 -20.43
CA ALA A 126 10.42 27.48 -19.70
C ALA A 126 9.98 27.18 -18.27
N SER A 127 9.38 28.16 -17.58
CA SER A 127 8.85 27.97 -16.22
C SER A 127 7.65 27.01 -16.20
N VAL A 128 6.74 27.10 -17.17
CA VAL A 128 5.60 26.18 -17.32
C VAL A 128 6.09 24.76 -17.57
N ARG A 129 7.00 24.57 -18.54
CA ARG A 129 7.60 23.25 -18.84
C ARG A 129 8.24 22.65 -17.59
N GLY A 130 9.06 23.43 -16.87
CA GLY A 130 9.71 22.97 -15.64
C GLY A 130 8.71 22.56 -14.56
N MET A 131 7.61 23.32 -14.38
CA MET A 131 6.56 22.98 -13.42
C MET A 131 5.78 21.72 -13.83
N LEU A 132 5.49 21.53 -15.12
CA LEU A 132 4.83 20.34 -15.64
C LEU A 132 5.72 19.09 -15.53
N GLU A 133 7.02 19.22 -15.78
CA GLU A 133 7.96 18.11 -15.60
C GLU A 133 8.11 17.72 -14.12
N THR A 134 8.11 18.73 -13.23
CA THR A 134 8.03 18.49 -11.78
C THR A 134 6.74 17.76 -11.39
N GLN A 135 5.61 18.16 -11.97
CA GLN A 135 4.31 17.52 -11.75
C GLN A 135 4.34 16.05 -12.19
N ARG A 136 4.86 15.79 -13.40
CA ARG A 136 5.02 14.45 -13.96
C ARG A 136 5.90 13.58 -13.07
N THR A 137 7.01 14.13 -12.57
CA THR A 137 7.91 13.43 -11.65
C THR A 137 7.20 13.04 -10.36
N TYR A 138 6.44 13.97 -9.74
CA TYR A 138 5.71 13.66 -8.51
C TYR A 138 4.56 12.67 -8.72
N LEU A 139 3.85 12.74 -9.85
CA LEU A 139 2.86 11.73 -10.21
C LEU A 139 3.51 10.36 -10.44
N GLY A 140 4.71 10.33 -11.02
CA GLY A 140 5.53 9.14 -11.14
C GLY A 140 5.78 8.49 -9.78
N PHE A 141 6.34 9.24 -8.84
CA PHE A 141 6.60 8.74 -7.49
C PHE A 141 5.32 8.31 -6.76
N LEU A 142 4.24 9.08 -6.88
CA LEU A 142 2.95 8.73 -6.26
C LEU A 142 2.40 7.41 -6.80
N PHE A 143 2.53 7.18 -8.10
CA PHE A 143 2.10 5.94 -8.74
C PHE A 143 2.92 4.75 -8.22
N ASP A 144 4.25 4.89 -8.16
CA ASP A 144 5.15 3.84 -7.67
C ASP A 144 4.88 3.53 -6.18
N ASP A 145 4.72 4.57 -5.36
CA ASP A 145 4.40 4.46 -3.94
C ASP A 145 3.01 3.80 -3.73
N GLN A 146 1.99 4.12 -4.56
CA GLN A 146 0.66 3.50 -4.47
C GLN A 146 0.69 2.03 -4.87
N THR A 147 1.43 1.70 -5.93
CA THR A 147 1.59 0.32 -6.40
C THR A 147 2.26 -0.52 -5.31
N ARG A 148 3.35 -0.02 -4.72
CA ARG A 148 4.00 -0.68 -3.58
C ARG A 148 3.04 -0.87 -2.40
N TYR A 149 2.23 0.15 -2.09
CA TYR A 149 1.28 0.06 -0.99
C TYR A 149 0.22 -1.01 -1.24
N PHE A 150 -0.33 -1.05 -2.47
CA PHE A 150 -1.25 -2.10 -2.89
C PHE A 150 -0.63 -3.49 -2.73
N ASP A 151 0.60 -3.71 -3.18
CA ASP A 151 1.30 -4.99 -3.05
C ASP A 151 1.46 -5.41 -1.59
N ILE A 152 1.75 -4.47 -0.68
CA ILE A 152 1.84 -4.74 0.75
C ILE A 152 0.48 -5.14 1.33
N LEU A 153 -0.61 -4.48 0.93
CA LEU A 153 -1.95 -4.85 1.40
C LEU A 153 -2.37 -6.24 0.92
N VAL A 154 -2.03 -6.60 -0.33
CA VAL A 154 -2.25 -7.96 -0.85
C VAL A 154 -1.46 -8.98 -0.01
N GLN A 155 -0.18 -8.69 0.27
CA GLN A 155 0.66 -9.56 1.11
C GLN A 155 0.11 -9.69 2.54
N LEU A 156 -0.34 -8.59 3.15
CA LEU A 156 -1.01 -8.58 4.45
C LEU A 156 -2.22 -9.50 4.43
N GLY A 157 -3.12 -9.33 3.45
CA GLY A 157 -4.29 -10.18 3.29
C GLY A 157 -3.93 -11.67 3.19
N THR A 158 -2.93 -12.01 2.39
CA THR A 158 -2.44 -13.40 2.26
C THR A 158 -1.88 -13.93 3.59
N THR A 159 -0.96 -13.20 4.23
CA THR A 159 -0.33 -13.64 5.49
C THR A 159 -1.35 -13.79 6.62
N TYR A 160 -2.34 -12.90 6.74
CA TYR A 160 -3.43 -13.08 7.71
C TYR A 160 -4.32 -14.27 7.38
N GLY A 161 -4.56 -14.55 6.09
CA GLY A 161 -5.25 -15.76 5.65
C GLY A 161 -4.53 -17.04 6.05
N GLU A 162 -3.21 -17.07 5.85
CA GLU A 162 -2.35 -18.19 6.28
C GLU A 162 -2.35 -18.35 7.80
N LEU A 163 -2.20 -17.25 8.55
CA LEU A 163 -2.25 -17.25 10.01
C LEU A 163 -3.57 -17.83 10.54
N HIS A 164 -4.69 -17.44 9.93
CA HIS A 164 -6.01 -17.99 10.25
C HIS A 164 -6.08 -19.49 9.97
N GLY A 165 -5.65 -19.91 8.77
CA GLY A 165 -5.64 -21.32 8.37
C GLY A 165 -4.79 -22.20 9.28
N THR A 166 -3.59 -21.74 9.64
CA THR A 166 -2.68 -22.46 10.56
C THR A 166 -3.27 -22.55 11.96
N ALA A 167 -3.84 -21.46 12.49
CA ALA A 167 -4.49 -21.47 13.79
C ALA A 167 -5.69 -22.45 13.83
N GLU A 168 -6.51 -22.49 12.77
CA GLU A 168 -7.62 -23.44 12.66
C GLU A 168 -7.14 -24.89 12.54
N ALA A 169 -6.10 -25.16 11.75
CA ALA A 169 -5.50 -26.49 11.64
C ALA A 169 -4.96 -26.96 12.99
N PHE A 170 -4.29 -26.07 13.72
CA PHE A 170 -3.74 -26.37 15.03
C PHE A 170 -4.84 -26.64 16.07
N LEU A 171 -5.92 -25.84 16.09
CA LEU A 171 -7.08 -26.09 16.96
C LEU A 171 -7.76 -27.43 16.65
N ARG A 172 -7.95 -27.76 15.36
CA ARG A 172 -8.49 -29.06 14.94
C ARG A 172 -7.60 -30.21 15.39
N PHE A 173 -6.28 -30.08 15.23
CA PHE A 173 -5.32 -31.05 15.72
C PHE A 173 -5.49 -31.29 17.23
N ILE A 174 -5.53 -30.24 18.06
CA ILE A 174 -5.70 -30.40 19.51
C ILE A 174 -7.05 -31.07 19.86
N ALA A 175 -8.12 -30.70 19.17
CA ALA A 175 -9.45 -31.26 19.41
C ALA A 175 -9.54 -32.76 19.13
N GLN A 176 -8.74 -33.30 18.20
CA GLN A 176 -8.70 -34.74 17.91
C GLN A 176 -8.09 -35.58 19.03
N TYR A 177 -7.37 -34.97 19.96
CA TYR A 177 -6.70 -35.65 21.07
C TYR A 177 -7.34 -35.34 22.43
N ARG A 178 -8.46 -34.59 22.46
CA ARG A 178 -9.33 -34.43 23.64
C ARG A 178 -10.38 -35.53 23.65
#